data_AF-A0A0P9RHZ0-F1
#
_entry.id   AF-A0A0P9RHZ0-F1
#
_cell.length_a   1.000
_cell.length_b   1.000
_cell.length_c   1.000
_cell.angle_alpha   90.00
_cell.angle_beta   90.00
_cell.angle_gamma   90.00
#
_symmetry.space_group_name_H-M   'P 1'
#
loop_
_entity.id
_entity.type
_entity.pdbx_description
1 polymer ?
#
loop_
_entity_poly.entity_id
_entity_poly.type
_entity_poly.pdbx_seq_one_letter_code
_entity_poly.pdbx_strand_id
1 'polypeptide(L)' 'MNVRALANISGAVGERTTGDEFTVDAATAKSLIERGLAEEVKNTPAQKAEKAKE' A
#
# COMPACT_ATOMS: atom_id res chain seq x y z
N MET A 1 5.22 2.72 9.63
CA MET A 1 5.48 1.58 8.71
C MET A 1 5.12 2.02 7.31
N ASN A 2 6.03 1.87 6.36
CA ASN A 2 5.71 2.10 4.95
C ASN A 2 5.01 0.87 4.40
N VAL A 3 3.89 1.11 3.74
CA VAL A 3 3.15 0.09 3.03
C VAL A 3 2.76 0.59 1.64
N ARG A 4 2.62 -0.34 0.70
CA ARG A 4 2.13 -0.07 -0.64
C ARG A 4 0.73 -0.63 -0.76
N ALA A 5 -0.22 0.17 -1.20
CA ALA A 5 -1.56 -0.30 -1.53
C ALA A 5 -1.49 -1.31 -2.69
N LEU A 6 -2.03 -2.51 -2.49
CA LEU A 6 -2.20 -3.54 -3.54
C LEU A 6 -3.59 -3.47 -4.19
N ALA A 7 -4.51 -2.72 -3.59
CA ALA A 7 -5.85 -2.46 -4.08
C ALA A 7 -6.22 -0.98 -3.87
N ASN A 8 -7.34 -0.54 -4.42
CA ASN A 8 -7.90 0.76 -4.05
C ASN A 8 -8.41 0.69 -2.60
N ILE A 9 -7.74 1.40 -1.70
CA ILE A 9 -8.10 1.50 -0.29
C ILE A 9 -8.77 2.85 -0.10
N SER A 10 -10.02 2.85 0.33
CA SER A 10 -10.74 4.06 0.70
C SER A 10 -11.18 3.91 2.16
N GLY A 11 -10.86 4.89 3.00
CA GLY A 11 -11.28 4.87 4.40
C GLY A 11 -10.36 5.66 5.33
N ALA A 12 -10.10 5.11 6.53
CA ALA A 12 -9.36 5.78 7.60
C ALA A 12 -7.93 6.24 7.22
N VAL A 13 -7.35 5.72 6.14
CA VAL A 13 -6.02 6.08 5.62
C VAL A 13 -6.06 7.03 4.42
N GLY A 14 -7.25 7.55 4.09
CA GLY A 14 -7.54 8.31 2.88
C GLY A 14 -7.83 7.42 1.67
N GLU A 15 -7.95 8.06 0.51
CA GLU A 15 -8.03 7.39 -0.78
C GLU A 15 -6.61 7.02 -1.23
N ARG A 16 -6.31 5.74 -1.28
CA ARG A 16 -5.05 5.17 -1.76
C ARG A 16 -5.34 4.29 -2.95
N THR A 17 -4.67 4.58 -4.05
CA THR A 17 -4.79 3.78 -5.27
C THR A 17 -3.86 2.58 -5.23
N THR A 18 -4.16 1.55 -6.01
CA THR A 18 -3.24 0.42 -6.19
C THR A 18 -1.89 0.93 -6.68
N GLY A 19 -0.80 0.58 -5.99
CA GLY A 19 0.56 1.07 -6.25
C GLY A 19 0.96 2.29 -5.42
N ASP A 20 0.04 2.92 -4.69
CA ASP A 20 0.35 4.08 -3.85
C ASP A 20 1.12 3.64 -2.60
N GLU A 21 2.27 4.26 -2.34
CA GLU A 21 3.10 4.02 -1.17
C GLU A 21 2.80 5.07 -0.11
N PHE A 22 2.45 4.62 1.09
CA PHE A 22 2.07 5.50 2.17
C PHE A 22 2.54 4.97 3.53
N THR A 23 2.78 5.91 4.44
CA THR A 23 3.24 5.60 5.79
C THR A 23 2.04 5.56 6.74
N VAL A 24 1.88 4.46 7.47
CA VAL A 24 0.86 4.29 8.52
C VAL A 24 1.43 3.64 9.76
N ASP A 25 0.68 3.66 10.86
CA ASP A 25 1.01 2.94 12.08
C ASP A 25 1.14 1.44 11.86
N ALA A 26 1.96 0.78 12.68
CA ALA A 26 2.22 -0.66 12.57
C ALA A 26 0.93 -1.50 12.69
N ALA A 27 -0.02 -1.08 13.54
CA ALA A 27 -1.30 -1.76 13.69
C ALA A 27 -2.16 -1.67 12.42
N THR A 28 -2.20 -0.50 11.78
CA THR A 28 -2.92 -0.25 10.53
C THR A 28 -2.26 -0.97 9.37
N ALA A 29 -0.93 -0.88 9.25
CA ALA A 29 -0.15 -1.61 8.25
C ALA A 29 -0.44 -3.11 8.33
N LYS A 30 -0.30 -3.70 9.52
CA LYS A 30 -0.51 -5.13 9.72
C LYS A 30 -1.93 -5.56 9.33
N SER A 31 -2.93 -4.79 9.73
CA SER A 31 -4.33 -5.06 9.34
C SER A 31 -4.57 -4.98 7.83
N LEU A 32 -3.92 -4.05 7.14
CA LEU A 32 -4.02 -3.93 5.68
C LEU A 32 -3.28 -5.06 4.97
N ILE A 33 -2.12 -5.47 5.49
CA ILE A 33 -1.31 -6.57 4.95
C ILE A 33 -1.98 -7.93 5.17
N GLU A 34 -2.50 -8.20 6.36
CA GLU A 34 -3.23 -9.43 6.68
C GLU A 34 -4.49 -9.60 5.82
N ARG A 35 -5.09 -8.48 5.37
CA ARG A 35 -6.23 -8.46 4.46
C ARG A 35 -5.84 -8.49 2.98
N GLY A 36 -4.55 -8.45 2.64
CA GLY A 36 -4.06 -8.36 1.26
C GLY A 36 -4.39 -7.04 0.56
N LEU A 37 -4.71 -5.98 1.32
CA LEU A 37 -5.02 -4.66 0.79
C LEU A 37 -3.76 -3.80 0.61
N ALA A 38 -2.73 -4.05 1.43
CA ALA A 38 -1.42 -3.39 1.32
C ALA A 38 -0.27 -4.39 1.52
N GLU A 39 0.94 -4.00 1.14
CA GLU A 39 2.16 -4.78 1.29
C GLU A 39 3.20 -3.99 2.09
N GLU A 40 3.93 -4.64 3.00
CA GLU A 40 4.99 -3.98 3.77
C GLU A 40 6.18 -3.64 2.87
N VAL A 41 6.49 -2.35 2.70
CA VAL A 41 7.66 -1.92 1.92
C VAL A 41 8.88 -1.92 2.83
N LYS A 42 9.43 -3.11 3.07
CA LYS A 42 10.75 -3.28 3.71
C LYS A 42 11.84 -3.19 2.65
N ASN A 43 12.39 -1.98 2.48
CA ASN A 43 13.71 -1.73 1.87
C ASN A 43 14.01 -2.56 0.61
N THR A 44 13.07 -2.59 -0.32
CA THR A 44 13.40 -2.80 -1.73
C THR A 44 12.82 -1.59 -2.43
N PRO A 45 13.61 -0.76 -3.14
CA PRO A 45 13.02 0.28 -3.97
C PRO A 45 12.16 -0.45 -4.99
N ALA A 46 10.85 -0.48 -4.76
CA ALA A 46 9.89 -1.08 -5.66
C ALA A 46 9.79 -0.18 -6.91
N GLN A 47 10.86 -0.17 -7.71
CA GLN A 47 10.73 0.09 -9.13
C GLN A 47 9.60 -0.78 -9.65
N LYS A 48 8.60 -0.13 -10.25
CA LYS A 48 7.37 -0.67 -10.84
C LYS A 48 6.20 -0.90 -9.87
N ALA A 49 5.37 0.13 -9.77
CA ALA A 49 3.97 0.00 -10.14
C ALA A 49 3.71 0.82 -11.42
N GLU A 50 4.50 0.57 -12.46
CA GLU A 50 4.11 0.87 -13.82
C GLU A 50 2.99 -0.11 -14.17
N LYS A 51 1.74 0.34 -13.96
CA LYS A 51 0.57 -0.18 -14.68
C LYS A 51 -0.07 1.07 -15.28
N ALA A 52 0.48 1.58 -16.38
CA ALA A 52 0.04 1.14 -17.71
C ALA A 52 -1.49 1.09 -17.74
N LYS A 53 -2.09 2.25 -17.97
CA LYS A 53 -3.32 2.32 -18.74
C LYS A 53 -2.87 2.77 -20.13
N GLU A 54 -2.63 1.79 -20.99
CA GLU A 54 -2.77 1.97 -22.44
C GLU A 54 -4.19 2.48 -22.76
#